data_AF-A0A1Y1VCB5-F1
#
_entry.id   AF-A0A1Y1VCB5-F1
#
_cell.length_a   1.000
_cell.length_b   1.000
_cell.length_c   1.000
_cell.angle_alpha   90.00
_cell.angle_beta   90.00
_cell.angle_gamma   90.00
#
_symmetry.space_group_name_H-M   'P 1'
#
loop_
_entity.id
_entity.type
_entity.pdbx_description
1 polymer ?
#
loop_
_entity_poly.entity_id
_entity_poly.type
_entity_poly.pdbx_seq_one_letter_code
_entity_poly.pdbx_strand_id
1 'polypeptide(L)' 'NEPFKRIKDEDVVFLDERLKDNSFMAKGGAIGSYGEKAHRDLIVTRGKGFRNEKNKKKRGSYRGGKIDLESHSIKFNFD' A
#
# COMPACT_ATOMS: atom_id res chain seq x y z
N ASN A 1 -23.38 17.41 19.00
CA ASN A 1 -23.65 17.79 17.60
C ASN A 1 -22.52 17.22 16.77
N GLU A 2 -22.75 16.10 16.07
CA GLU A 2 -21.73 15.48 15.22
C GLU A 2 -21.89 15.95 13.76
N PRO A 3 -20.79 16.25 13.06
CA PRO A 3 -20.84 16.62 11.65
C PRO A 3 -21.34 15.44 10.80
N PHE A 4 -22.09 15.74 9.74
CA PHE A 4 -22.58 14.73 8.80
C PHE A 4 -21.41 13.95 8.18
N LYS A 5 -21.49 12.61 8.26
CA LYS A 5 -20.58 11.68 7.59
C LYS A 5 -21.39 10.81 6.63
N ARG A 6 -20.87 10.59 5.41
CA ARG A 6 -21.49 9.69 4.42
C ARG A 6 -21.35 8.21 4.79
N ILE A 7 -20.24 7.88 5.43
CA ILE A 7 -19.92 6.53 5.92
C ILE A 7 -19.98 6.63 7.44
N LYS A 8 -20.71 5.73 8.06
CA LYS A 8 -20.76 5.58 9.51
C LYS A 8 -19.74 4.51 9.88
N ASP A 9 -18.79 4.87 10.74
CA ASP A 9 -17.66 4.01 11.08
C ASP A 9 -18.15 2.73 11.78
N GLU A 10 -19.21 2.84 12.59
CA GLU A 10 -19.90 1.75 13.27
C GLU A 10 -20.57 0.72 12.34
N ASP A 11 -20.95 1.11 11.13
CA ASP A 11 -21.63 0.22 10.18
C ASP A 11 -20.64 -0.50 9.24
N VAL A 12 -19.34 -0.19 9.32
CA VAL A 12 -18.31 -0.80 8.46
C VAL A 12 -17.93 -2.19 8.97
N VAL A 13 -18.35 -3.22 8.25
CA VAL A 13 -17.95 -4.61 8.49
C VAL A 13 -16.93 -5.04 7.45
N PHE A 14 -15.79 -5.57 7.91
CA PHE A 14 -14.77 -6.15 7.06
C PHE A 14 -14.91 -7.67 7.02
N LEU A 15 -14.89 -8.26 5.82
CA LEU A 15 -14.92 -9.71 5.64
C LEU A 15 -13.62 -10.40 6.11
N ASP A 16 -12.49 -9.70 5.97
CA ASP A 16 -11.15 -10.17 6.38
C ASP A 16 -10.40 -9.01 7.04
N GLU A 17 -9.64 -9.30 8.10
CA GLU A 17 -8.82 -8.31 8.81
C GLU A 17 -7.76 -7.66 7.92
N ARG A 18 -7.23 -8.40 6.94
CA ARG A 18 -6.24 -7.91 5.97
C ARG A 18 -6.76 -6.77 5.10
N LEU A 19 -8.08 -6.65 4.94
CA LEU A 19 -8.71 -5.57 4.18
C LEU A 19 -8.73 -4.24 4.95
N LYS A 20 -8.41 -4.25 6.24
CA LYS A 20 -8.37 -3.04 7.08
C LYS A 20 -7.16 -2.17 6.77
N ASP A 21 -6.05 -2.74 6.31
CA ASP A 21 -4.82 -2.02 6.03
C ASP A 21 -4.40 -2.11 4.55
N ASN A 22 -4.39 -0.95 3.88
CA ASN A 22 -3.95 -0.80 2.49
C ASN A 22 -2.48 -0.37 2.38
N SER A 23 -1.72 -0.40 3.47
CA SER A 23 -0.31 -0.05 3.48
C SER A 23 0.50 -1.05 2.65
N PHE A 24 1.61 -0.57 2.07
CA PHE A 24 2.53 -1.44 1.34
C PHE A 24 3.08 -2.57 2.22
N MET A 25 3.33 -2.30 3.51
CA MET A 25 3.91 -3.28 4.43
C MET A 25 2.91 -4.35 4.87
N ALA A 26 1.60 -4.04 4.90
CA ALA A 26 0.56 -5.03 5.17
C ALA A 26 0.34 -6.01 4.00
N LYS A 27 0.83 -5.69 2.80
CA LYS A 27 0.79 -6.61 1.67
C LYS A 27 1.65 -7.85 1.97
N GLY A 28 1.12 -9.03 1.68
CA GLY A 28 1.91 -10.26 1.59
C GLY A 28 3.12 -10.09 0.67
N GLY A 29 4.28 -10.57 1.13
CA GLY A 29 5.54 -10.49 0.39
C GLY A 29 6.14 -9.08 0.28
N ALA A 30 5.76 -8.11 1.11
CA ALA A 30 6.32 -6.76 1.04
C ALA A 30 7.84 -6.70 1.27
N ILE A 31 8.33 -7.42 2.28
CA ILE A 31 9.74 -7.47 2.68
C ILE A 31 10.55 -8.21 1.61
N GLY A 32 11.67 -7.63 1.17
CA GLY A 32 12.53 -8.20 0.14
C GLY A 32 11.98 -8.11 -1.29
N SER A 33 10.77 -7.55 -1.48
CA SER A 33 10.19 -7.39 -2.80
C SER A 33 10.85 -6.28 -3.60
N TYR A 34 10.58 -6.30 -4.91
CA TYR A 34 10.98 -5.25 -5.83
C TYR A 34 10.55 -3.84 -5.38
N GLY A 35 9.44 -3.70 -4.65
CA GLY A 35 8.89 -2.41 -4.20
C GLY A 35 9.44 -1.87 -2.88
N GLU A 36 10.10 -2.71 -2.07
CA GLU A 36 10.46 -2.36 -0.68
C GLU A 36 11.36 -1.12 -0.59
N LYS A 37 12.40 -1.06 -1.43
CA LYS A 37 13.33 0.07 -1.47
C LYS A 37 12.61 1.37 -1.87
N ALA A 38 11.72 1.31 -2.85
CA ALA A 38 10.92 2.46 -3.25
C ALA A 38 9.98 2.92 -2.13
N HIS A 39 9.35 1.98 -1.40
CA HIS A 39 8.51 2.33 -0.25
C HIS A 39 9.32 3.08 0.81
N ARG A 40 10.46 2.55 1.23
CA ARG A 40 11.31 3.18 2.26
C ARG A 40 11.76 4.59 1.86
N ASP A 41 12.12 4.80 0.60
CA ASP A 41 12.58 6.09 0.10
C ASP A 41 11.44 7.12 0.00
N LEU A 42 10.24 6.68 -0.41
CA LEU A 42 9.15 7.60 -0.77
C LEU A 42 8.13 7.82 0.35
N ILE A 43 8.01 6.91 1.33
CA ILE A 43 7.01 6.98 2.41
C ILE A 43 7.14 8.25 3.26
N VAL A 44 8.37 8.77 3.41
CA VAL A 44 8.65 10.00 4.16
C VAL A 44 8.26 11.28 3.41
N THR A 45 7.93 11.17 2.13
CA THR A 45 7.63 12.31 1.26
C THR A 45 6.13 12.44 1.00
N ARG A 46 5.64 13.67 0.84
CA ARG A 46 4.23 13.97 0.54
C ARG A 46 4.08 15.06 -0.53
N GLY A 47 2.94 15.08 -1.22
CA GLY A 47 2.56 16.12 -2.17
C GLY A 47 3.63 16.40 -3.25
N LYS A 48 4.03 17.67 -3.39
CA LYS A 48 5.03 18.11 -4.38
C LYS A 48 6.40 17.45 -4.16
N GLY A 49 6.80 17.25 -2.91
CA GLY A 49 8.07 16.59 -2.55
C GLY A 49 8.10 15.14 -3.02
N PHE A 50 7.00 14.40 -2.86
CA PHE A 50 6.88 13.04 -3.38
C PHE A 50 7.06 12.99 -4.89
N ARG A 51 6.41 13.90 -5.64
CA ARG A 51 6.54 13.94 -7.10
C ARG A 51 7.98 14.16 -7.55
N ASN A 52 8.70 15.06 -6.87
CA ASN A 52 10.10 15.36 -7.16
C ASN A 52 11.01 14.17 -6.86
N GLU A 53 10.91 13.60 -5.65
CA GLU A 53 11.75 12.48 -5.23
C GLU A 53 11.49 11.23 -6.09
N LYS A 54 10.22 10.92 -6.37
CA LYS A 54 9.84 9.84 -7.31
C LYS A 54 10.48 10.05 -8.68
N ASN A 55 10.42 11.26 -9.24
CA ASN A 55 10.98 11.53 -10.57
C ASN A 55 12.52 11.41 -10.57
N LYS A 56 13.18 11.86 -9.51
CA LYS A 56 14.63 11.71 -9.33
C LYS A 56 15.03 10.24 -9.28
N LYS A 57 14.33 9.45 -8.46
CA LYS A 57 14.58 8.00 -8.30
C LYS A 57 14.22 7.20 -9.55
N LYS A 58 13.16 7.59 -10.28
CA LYS A 58 12.78 7.00 -11.58
C LYS A 58 13.83 7.24 -12.67
N ARG A 59 14.45 8.42 -12.68
CA ARG A 59 15.53 8.76 -13.64
C ARG A 59 16.83 8.03 -13.32
N GLY A 60 17.05 7.68 -12.06
CA GLY A 60 18.10 6.73 -11.67
C GLY A 60 17.74 5.30 -12.09
N SER A 61 18.74 4.45 -12.25
CA SER A 61 18.55 3.02 -12.51
C SER A 61 18.02 2.30 -11.26
N TYR A 62 16.77 2.56 -10.90
CA TYR A 62 16.12 1.87 -9.78
C TYR A 62 16.16 0.36 -10.02
N ARG A 63 16.77 -0.35 -9.07
CA ARG A 63 16.78 -1.81 -8.97
C ARG A 63 16.36 -2.15 -7.55
N GLY A 64 15.16 -2.70 -7.42
CA GLY A 64 14.59 -3.15 -6.16
C GLY A 64 15.07 -4.54 -5.76
N GLY A 65 14.33 -5.18 -4.86
CA GLY A 65 14.48 -6.60 -4.52
C GLY A 65 13.93 -7.55 -5.59
N LYS A 66 13.60 -8.77 -5.19
CA LYS A 66 13.12 -9.82 -6.10
C LYS A 66 11.72 -9.48 -6.62
N ILE A 67 11.46 -9.77 -7.91
CA ILE A 67 10.09 -9.78 -8.43
C ILE A 67 9.47 -11.10 -7.99
N ASP A 68 8.52 -11.00 -7.06
CA ASP A 68 7.73 -12.12 -6.60
C ASP A 68 6.61 -12.42 -7.61
N LEU A 69 6.37 -13.72 -7.85
CA LEU A 69 5.33 -14.23 -8.75
C LEU A 69 4.17 -14.87 -7.97
N GLU A 70 4.26 -14.92 -6.63
CA GLU A 70 3.19 -15.44 -5.78
C GLU A 70 1.94 -14.53 -5.80
N SER A 71 0.78 -15.15 -5.57
CA SER A 71 -0.47 -14.41 -5.44
C SER A 71 -0.74 -14.07 -3.98
N HIS A 72 -0.84 -12.76 -3.69
CA HIS A 72 -1.20 -12.23 -2.37
C HIS A 72 -2.68 -11.79 -2.32
N SER A 73 -3.52 -12.31 -3.23
CA SER A 73 -4.95 -12.01 -3.29
C SER A 73 -5.76 -12.76 -2.24
N ILE A 74 -6.81 -12.14 -1.72
CA ILE A 74 -7.78 -12.80 -0.85
C ILE A 74 -8.91 -13.36 -1.73
N LYS A 75 -9.21 -14.65 -1.60
CA LYS A 75 -10.32 -15.29 -2.29
C LYS A 75 -11.60 -15.03 -1.50
N PHE A 76 -12.60 -14.47 -2.16
CA PHE A 76 -13.94 -14.32 -1.59
C PHE A 76 -14.64 -15.68 -1.64
N ASN A 77 -15.06 -16.18 -0.49
CA ASN A 77 -15.97 -17.31 -0.43
C ASN A 77 -17.38 -16.73 -0.43
N PHE A 78 -18.13 -17.03 -1.48
CA PHE A 78 -19.56 -16.73 -1.54
C PHE A 78 -20.26 -18.02 -1.13
N ASP A 79 -20.70 -18.10 0.12
CA ASP A 79 -21.73 -19.05 0.54
C ASP A 79 -23.10 -18.38 0.37
#